data_AF-A0A661YAK2-F1
#
_entry.id   AF-A0A661YAK2-F1
#
_cell.length_a   1.000
_cell.length_b   1.000
_cell.length_c   1.000
_cell.angle_alpha   90.00
_cell.angle_beta   90.00
_cell.angle_gamma   90.00
#
_symmetry.space_group_name_H-M   'P 1'
#
loop_
_entity.id
_entity.type
_entity.pdbx_description
1 polymer ?
#
loop_
_entity_poly.entity_id
_entity_poly.type
_entity_poly.pdbx_seq_one_letter_code
_entity_poly.pdbx_strand_id
1 'polypeptide(L)'
;MSQLDNTHYNQGPNETLYTFAGYPSIKIYKSETGNAWVNHLLFGDYIRIKSLDIVNGRVKAKSRNRNGWVKVTDIQKQRVLEVNFVDIGQGDGCHIVTPDDQHIIVDAGETDNMNRYLTWRFYLYYKKNPLPFPFISMISHSDVDHYKGFQYVFDNKFIKFARLYHNGLVERPGPEPLGTTEDGYISGLVQTNDQMRALISNENNRSGSRSTYCKTLYKALKANPDIQFKSLAREDDFIEGFNDTNRVNDKE
;
A
#
# COMPACT_ATOMS: atom_id res chain seq x y z
N MET A 1 30.23 -18.51 19.54
CA MET A 1 29.16 -17.47 19.59
C MET A 1 27.87 -18.10 19.12
N SER A 2 26.75 -17.86 19.81
CA SER A 2 25.45 -18.40 19.38
C SER A 2 25.03 -17.73 18.08
N GLN A 3 24.50 -18.51 17.14
CA GLN A 3 23.98 -18.01 15.87
C GLN A 3 22.45 -17.96 15.92
N LEU A 4 21.86 -17.04 15.15
CA LEU A 4 20.43 -16.99 14.93
C LEU A 4 20.00 -18.19 14.10
N ASP A 5 19.00 -18.92 14.62
CA ASP A 5 18.47 -20.11 13.97
C ASP A 5 17.67 -19.77 12.70
N ASN A 6 17.71 -20.66 11.70
CA ASN A 6 17.04 -20.46 10.41
C ASN A 6 15.51 -20.41 10.49
N THR A 7 14.92 -20.76 11.64
CA THR A 7 13.49 -20.59 11.94
C THR A 7 13.10 -19.14 12.21
N HIS A 8 14.06 -18.22 12.37
CA HIS A 8 13.80 -16.81 12.69
C HIS A 8 13.97 -15.85 11.52
N TYR A 9 14.47 -16.33 10.37
CA TYR A 9 14.71 -15.49 9.20
C TYR A 9 14.46 -16.24 7.89
N ASN A 10 14.35 -15.45 6.83
CA ASN A 10 14.23 -15.85 5.45
C ASN A 10 15.47 -15.40 4.68
N GLN A 11 15.72 -16.06 3.54
CA GLN A 11 16.74 -15.68 2.58
C GLN A 11 16.06 -15.15 1.33
N GLY A 12 16.38 -13.92 0.96
CA GLY A 12 15.89 -13.24 -0.23
C GLY A 12 16.98 -13.13 -1.31
N PRO A 13 16.69 -12.39 -2.39
CA PRO A 13 17.65 -12.15 -3.47
C PRO A 13 18.98 -11.59 -2.96
N ASN A 14 20.07 -11.94 -3.64
CA ASN A 14 21.44 -11.53 -3.30
C ASN A 14 21.82 -11.88 -1.85
N GLU A 15 21.43 -13.08 -1.39
CA GLU A 15 21.72 -13.61 -0.05
C GLU A 15 21.25 -12.67 1.09
N THR A 16 20.23 -11.86 0.82
CA THR A 16 19.72 -10.94 1.83
C THR A 16 18.95 -11.71 2.89
N LEU A 17 19.45 -11.69 4.12
CA LEU A 17 18.74 -12.26 5.27
C LEU A 17 17.71 -11.26 5.80
N TYR A 18 16.48 -11.71 6.06
CA TYR A 18 15.42 -10.84 6.56
C TYR A 18 14.41 -11.55 7.45
N THR A 19 13.71 -10.80 8.25
CA THR A 19 12.67 -11.26 9.19
C THR A 19 11.60 -10.17 9.32
N PHE A 20 10.58 -10.42 10.13
CA PHE A 20 9.50 -9.47 10.38
C PHE A 20 9.37 -9.13 11.85
N ALA A 21 8.90 -7.91 12.13
CA ALA A 21 8.62 -7.47 13.49
C ALA A 21 7.46 -8.28 14.08
N GLY A 22 7.66 -8.84 15.28
CA GLY A 22 6.64 -9.55 16.05
C GLY A 22 5.63 -8.62 16.73
N TYR A 23 4.57 -9.22 17.26
CA TYR A 23 3.49 -8.51 17.94
C TYR A 23 3.94 -7.96 19.31
N PRO A 24 3.41 -6.80 19.77
CA PRO A 24 2.58 -5.85 19.02
C PRO A 24 3.39 -4.86 18.18
N SER A 25 4.67 -4.70 18.52
CA SER A 25 5.62 -3.80 17.86
C SER A 25 7.01 -4.05 18.45
N ILE A 26 8.06 -3.64 17.75
CA ILE A 26 9.44 -3.89 18.19
C ILE A 26 10.31 -2.64 18.12
N LYS A 27 11.40 -2.61 18.87
CA LYS A 27 12.37 -1.52 18.85
C LYS A 27 13.67 -1.94 18.18
N ILE A 28 14.26 -1.03 17.41
CA ILE A 28 15.67 -1.14 16.99
C ILE A 28 16.51 -0.40 18.02
N TYR A 29 17.26 -1.16 18.83
CA TYR A 29 18.13 -0.66 19.88
C TYR A 29 19.45 -0.11 19.34
N LYS A 30 20.04 0.86 20.03
CA LYS A 30 21.33 1.48 19.67
C LYS A 30 22.50 0.48 19.79
N SER A 31 22.45 -0.40 20.77
CA SER A 31 23.51 -1.35 21.14
C SER A 31 22.94 -2.73 21.45
N GLU A 32 23.83 -3.71 21.57
CA GLU A 32 23.54 -5.07 22.00
C GLU A 32 23.05 -5.16 23.45
N THR A 33 23.32 -4.14 24.27
CA THR A 33 22.79 -3.97 25.63
C THR A 33 21.98 -2.67 25.79
N GLY A 34 21.32 -2.49 26.93
CA GLY A 34 20.61 -1.25 27.28
C GLY A 34 19.29 -1.03 26.52
N ASN A 35 18.58 0.05 26.86
CA ASN A 35 17.22 0.31 26.41
C ASN A 35 17.06 1.47 25.42
N ALA A 36 18.14 2.20 25.12
CA ALA A 36 18.09 3.28 24.14
C ALA A 36 17.85 2.72 22.72
N TRP A 37 16.92 3.33 21.99
CA TRP A 37 16.50 2.88 20.67
C TRP A 37 16.56 4.01 19.63
N VAL A 38 16.59 3.64 18.35
CA VAL A 38 16.70 4.55 17.19
C VAL A 38 15.49 4.46 16.27
N ASN A 39 14.70 3.39 16.38
CA ASN A 39 13.48 3.23 15.60
C ASN A 39 12.47 2.35 16.33
N HIS A 40 11.19 2.56 16.02
CA HIS A 40 10.06 1.75 16.47
C HIS A 40 9.36 1.18 15.23
N LEU A 41 9.18 -0.13 15.22
CA LEU A 41 8.63 -0.89 14.10
C LEU A 41 7.27 -1.46 14.46
N LEU A 42 6.34 -1.38 13.52
CA LEU A 42 4.98 -1.91 13.62
C LEU A 42 5.00 -3.44 13.42
N PHE A 43 3.97 -4.13 13.92
CA PHE A 43 3.80 -5.56 13.68
C PHE A 43 3.82 -5.88 12.17
N GLY A 44 4.65 -6.83 11.75
CA GLY A 44 4.85 -7.20 10.35
C GLY A 44 5.95 -6.43 9.60
N ASP A 45 6.51 -5.35 10.18
CA ASP A 45 7.56 -4.58 9.54
C ASP A 45 8.74 -5.44 9.06
N TYR A 46 9.16 -5.24 7.80
CA TYR A 46 10.34 -5.86 7.25
C TYR A 46 11.62 -5.43 7.98
N ILE A 47 12.45 -6.39 8.35
CA ILE A 47 13.74 -6.20 9.03
C ILE A 47 14.82 -6.96 8.26
N ARG A 48 15.84 -6.26 7.78
CA ARG A 48 17.03 -6.91 7.23
C ARG A 48 17.96 -7.34 8.36
N ILE A 49 18.32 -8.61 8.40
CA ILE A 49 19.36 -9.14 9.31
C ILE A 49 20.74 -8.83 8.70
N LYS A 50 21.64 -8.31 9.52
CA LYS A 50 22.99 -7.86 9.12
C LYS A 50 24.10 -8.77 9.64
N SER A 51 23.86 -9.48 10.73
CA SER A 51 24.68 -10.58 11.22
C SER A 51 23.79 -11.62 11.91
N LEU A 52 24.16 -12.89 11.79
CA LEU A 52 23.54 -14.00 12.52
C LEU A 52 24.09 -14.14 13.94
N ASP A 53 25.17 -13.44 14.30
CA ASP A 53 25.72 -13.49 15.66
C ASP A 53 24.71 -12.94 16.67
N ILE A 54 24.37 -13.77 17.65
CA ILE A 54 23.58 -13.36 18.80
C ILE A 54 24.52 -12.83 19.87
N VAL A 55 24.30 -11.58 20.27
CA VAL A 55 25.00 -10.91 21.37
C VAL A 55 23.94 -10.38 22.34
N ASN A 56 23.97 -10.86 23.59
CA ASN A 56 23.01 -10.47 24.64
C ASN A 56 21.53 -10.63 24.21
N GLY A 57 21.22 -11.73 23.52
CA GLY A 57 19.86 -12.01 23.03
C GLY A 57 19.41 -11.12 21.86
N ARG A 58 20.31 -10.35 21.26
CA ARG A 58 20.04 -9.48 20.11
C ARG A 58 20.87 -9.84 18.89
N VAL A 59 20.34 -9.49 17.72
CA VAL A 59 21.03 -9.61 16.43
C VAL A 59 21.12 -8.24 15.76
N LYS A 60 22.19 -8.04 14.99
CA LYS A 60 22.39 -6.79 14.25
C LYS A 60 21.44 -6.73 13.06
N ALA A 61 20.70 -5.64 12.93
CA ALA A 61 19.63 -5.52 11.95
C ALA A 61 19.52 -4.08 11.38
N LYS A 62 18.75 -3.96 10.29
CA LYS A 62 18.42 -2.70 9.64
C LYS A 62 16.95 -2.69 9.19
N SER A 63 16.22 -1.64 9.53
CA SER A 63 14.88 -1.39 8.97
C SER A 63 14.65 0.12 8.83
N ARG A 64 13.86 0.53 7.81
CA ARG A 64 13.57 1.93 7.45
C ARG A 64 14.81 2.85 7.51
N ASN A 65 15.90 2.34 6.94
CA ASN A 65 17.24 2.97 6.93
C ASN A 65 17.83 3.36 8.30
N ARG A 66 17.46 2.63 9.36
CA ARG A 66 18.10 2.71 10.68
C ARG A 66 18.78 1.38 10.98
N ASN A 67 20.07 1.44 11.33
CA ASN A 67 20.83 0.28 11.78
C ASN A 67 20.76 0.19 13.31
N GLY A 68 20.81 -1.01 13.85
CA GLY A 68 20.91 -1.24 15.29
C GLY A 68 20.77 -2.71 15.61
N TRP A 69 20.12 -3.00 16.73
CA TRP A 69 19.96 -4.33 17.28
C TRP A 69 18.48 -4.63 17.55
N VAL A 70 18.02 -5.83 17.24
CA VAL A 70 16.67 -6.30 17.58
C VAL A 70 16.78 -7.52 18.48
N LYS A 71 15.84 -7.69 19.41
CA LYS A 71 15.79 -8.91 20.23
C LYS A 71 15.33 -10.08 19.38
N VAL A 72 15.94 -11.24 19.58
CA VAL A 72 15.57 -12.47 18.88
C VAL A 72 14.14 -12.89 19.21
N THR A 73 13.70 -12.67 20.45
CA THR A 73 12.34 -12.97 20.92
C THR A 73 11.25 -12.12 20.30
N ASP A 74 11.61 -10.98 19.70
CA ASP A 74 10.66 -10.00 19.19
C ASP A 74 10.51 -10.10 17.66
N ILE A 75 11.23 -11.00 16.99
CA ILE A 75 11.15 -11.17 15.54
C ILE A 75 10.47 -12.48 15.16
N GLN A 76 9.92 -12.53 13.95
CA GLN A 76 9.23 -13.70 13.43
C GLN A 76 9.57 -13.91 11.96
N LYS A 77 9.72 -15.17 11.56
CA LYS A 77 10.03 -15.53 10.18
C LYS A 77 8.88 -15.30 9.21
N GLN A 78 7.65 -15.56 9.65
CA GLN A 78 6.48 -15.44 8.79
C GLN A 78 5.97 -14.00 8.76
N ARG A 79 5.69 -13.49 7.56
CA ARG A 79 4.95 -12.23 7.41
C ARG A 79 3.51 -12.48 7.82
N VAL A 80 2.87 -11.45 8.37
CA VAL A 80 1.46 -11.46 8.76
C VAL A 80 0.65 -10.59 7.82
N LEU A 81 -0.66 -10.74 7.85
CA LEU A 81 -1.56 -9.74 7.29
C LEU A 81 -1.45 -8.47 8.14
N GLU A 82 -0.93 -7.41 7.55
CA GLU A 82 -0.89 -6.08 8.17
C GLU A 82 -2.10 -5.28 7.67
N VAL A 83 -2.91 -4.75 8.58
CA VAL A 83 -4.01 -3.82 8.26
C VAL A 83 -3.75 -2.53 9.01
N ASN A 84 -3.32 -1.49 8.29
CA ASN A 84 -2.94 -0.20 8.86
C ASN A 84 -3.99 0.84 8.54
N PHE A 85 -4.86 1.16 9.50
CA PHE A 85 -5.73 2.33 9.41
C PHE A 85 -4.90 3.59 9.67
N VAL A 86 -4.80 4.44 8.66
CA VAL A 86 -3.97 5.64 8.67
C VAL A 86 -4.84 6.80 9.13
N ASP A 87 -4.32 7.59 10.07
CA ASP A 87 -4.93 8.87 10.41
C ASP A 87 -4.80 9.84 9.23
N ILE A 88 -5.84 9.88 8.40
CA ILE A 88 -5.92 10.70 7.20
C ILE A 88 -6.71 12.00 7.40
N GLY A 89 -7.23 12.26 8.61
CA GLY A 89 -8.12 13.37 8.89
C GLY A 89 -9.60 13.05 8.58
N GLN A 90 -10.11 13.51 7.43
CA GLN A 90 -11.50 13.28 7.00
C GLN A 90 -11.58 12.13 5.99
N GLY A 91 -12.63 11.31 6.10
CA GLY A 91 -12.88 10.12 5.28
C GLY A 91 -12.13 8.89 5.79
N ASP A 92 -11.75 8.00 4.87
CA ASP A 92 -11.04 6.75 5.17
C ASP A 92 -9.66 6.64 4.49
N GLY A 93 -8.79 5.82 5.07
CA GLY A 93 -7.48 5.50 4.49
C GLY A 93 -6.85 4.28 5.15
N CYS A 94 -6.65 3.23 4.38
CA CYS A 94 -6.10 1.97 4.86
C CYS A 94 -4.95 1.49 3.96
N HIS A 95 -3.85 1.03 4.58
CA HIS A 95 -2.77 0.34 3.88
C HIS A 95 -2.66 -1.10 4.38
N ILE A 96 -2.87 -2.05 3.47
CA ILE A 96 -2.85 -3.48 3.74
C ILE A 96 -1.57 -4.07 3.14
N VAL A 97 -0.90 -4.94 3.90
CA VAL A 97 0.20 -5.77 3.41
C VAL A 97 -0.16 -7.22 3.62
N THR A 98 -0.20 -7.99 2.54
CA THR A 98 -0.54 -9.41 2.61
C THR A 98 0.66 -10.26 3.03
N PRO A 99 0.46 -11.51 3.49
CA PRO A 99 1.56 -12.39 3.87
C PRO A 99 2.55 -12.70 2.73
N ASP A 100 2.14 -12.55 1.46
CA ASP A 100 2.98 -12.68 0.26
C ASP A 100 3.53 -11.33 -0.26
N ASP A 101 3.51 -10.29 0.58
CA ASP A 101 4.12 -8.96 0.33
C ASP A 101 3.45 -8.14 -0.78
N GLN A 102 2.15 -8.32 -0.99
CA GLN A 102 1.36 -7.43 -1.83
C GLN A 102 0.88 -6.22 -1.03
N HIS A 103 0.91 -5.05 -1.66
CA HIS A 103 0.59 -3.78 -1.04
C HIS A 103 -0.69 -3.19 -1.62
N ILE A 104 -1.70 -3.00 -0.78
CA ILE A 104 -3.02 -2.48 -1.16
C ILE A 104 -3.28 -1.20 -0.38
N ILE A 105 -3.81 -0.19 -1.08
CA ILE A 105 -4.29 1.05 -0.46
C ILE A 105 -5.79 1.15 -0.75
N VAL A 106 -6.60 1.22 0.31
CA VAL A 106 -8.05 1.46 0.23
C VAL A 106 -8.30 2.87 0.74
N ASP A 107 -8.76 3.74 -0.16
CA ASP A 107 -8.90 5.17 0.08
C ASP A 107 -7.60 5.85 0.57
N ALA A 108 -7.60 7.18 0.60
CA ALA A 108 -6.40 7.97 0.89
C ALA A 108 -6.67 9.28 1.65
N GLY A 109 -7.90 9.50 2.11
CA GLY A 109 -8.29 10.76 2.73
C GLY A 109 -8.43 11.91 1.73
N GLU A 110 -8.51 13.14 2.26
CA GLU A 110 -8.56 14.36 1.44
C GLU A 110 -7.16 14.92 1.09
N THR A 111 -6.22 14.86 2.02
CA THR A 111 -4.94 15.59 1.99
C THR A 111 -3.74 14.64 1.80
N ASP A 112 -2.51 15.10 2.10
CA ASP A 112 -1.28 14.35 1.84
C ASP A 112 -0.92 13.31 2.91
N ASN A 113 -1.78 13.09 3.91
CA ASN A 113 -1.53 12.20 5.05
C ASN A 113 -1.12 10.78 4.62
N MET A 114 -1.85 10.16 3.69
CA MET A 114 -1.51 8.83 3.17
C MET A 114 -0.13 8.82 2.50
N ASN A 115 0.18 9.83 1.69
CA ASN A 115 1.51 9.94 1.06
C ASN A 115 2.64 10.14 2.09
N ARG A 116 2.40 10.92 3.14
CA ARG A 116 3.35 11.11 4.25
C ARG A 116 3.58 9.81 5.02
N TYR A 117 2.51 9.08 5.31
CA TYR A 117 2.58 7.76 5.92
C TYR A 117 3.42 6.79 5.07
N LEU A 118 3.14 6.67 3.76
CA LEU A 118 3.89 5.78 2.87
C LEU A 118 5.35 6.20 2.72
N THR A 119 5.62 7.51 2.65
CA THR A 119 6.98 8.07 2.62
C THR A 119 7.78 7.69 3.86
N TRP A 120 7.15 7.74 5.04
CA TRP A 120 7.75 7.28 6.29
C TRP A 120 7.90 5.75 6.35
N ARG A 121 6.83 5.01 6.03
CA ARG A 121 6.72 3.53 6.09
C ARG A 121 7.82 2.85 5.29
N PHE A 122 8.11 3.37 4.10
CA PHE A 122 9.11 2.81 3.18
C PHE A 122 10.41 3.61 3.12
N TYR A 123 10.56 4.64 3.96
CA TYR A 123 11.71 5.54 3.99
C TYR A 123 12.05 6.10 2.59
N LEU A 124 11.10 6.79 1.97
CA LEU A 124 11.24 7.27 0.59
C LEU A 124 12.07 8.55 0.46
N TYR A 125 12.38 9.24 1.57
CA TYR A 125 13.08 10.53 1.61
C TYR A 125 14.41 10.59 0.83
N TYR A 126 15.12 9.48 0.71
CA TYR A 126 16.43 9.40 0.04
C TYR A 126 16.48 8.31 -1.03
N LYS A 127 15.31 7.80 -1.47
CA LYS A 127 15.25 6.83 -2.55
C LYS A 127 15.68 7.50 -3.85
N LYS A 128 16.41 6.74 -4.68
CA LYS A 128 16.78 7.15 -6.04
C LYS A 128 15.87 6.52 -7.09
N ASN A 129 15.46 5.28 -6.84
CA ASN A 129 14.61 4.48 -7.71
C ASN A 129 13.27 4.20 -7.01
N PRO A 130 12.19 3.94 -7.76
CA PRO A 130 10.94 3.47 -7.21
C PRO A 130 11.09 2.20 -6.37
N LEU A 131 10.06 1.91 -5.56
CA LEU A 131 9.94 0.62 -4.91
C LEU A 131 9.93 -0.49 -5.98
N PRO A 132 10.55 -1.64 -5.68
CA PRO A 132 10.72 -2.72 -6.66
C PRO A 132 9.44 -3.53 -6.91
N PHE A 133 8.31 -3.09 -6.36
CA PHE A 133 7.00 -3.71 -6.48
C PHE A 133 5.94 -2.61 -6.69
N PRO A 134 4.87 -2.91 -7.44
CA PRO A 134 3.73 -2.01 -7.57
C PRO A 134 2.72 -2.20 -6.43
N PHE A 135 1.89 -1.19 -6.24
CA PHE A 135 0.74 -1.18 -5.35
C PHE A 135 -0.54 -1.49 -6.13
N ILE A 136 -1.56 -1.91 -5.39
CA ILE A 136 -2.96 -1.94 -5.80
C ILE A 136 -3.66 -0.80 -5.08
N SER A 137 -4.43 0.02 -5.78
CA SER A 137 -5.32 1.00 -5.15
C SER A 137 -6.78 0.59 -5.30
N MET A 138 -7.60 1.01 -4.32
CA MET A 138 -9.05 0.87 -4.34
C MET A 138 -9.63 2.19 -3.89
N ILE A 139 -10.63 2.65 -4.64
CA ILE A 139 -11.44 3.81 -4.25
C ILE A 139 -12.86 3.32 -4.01
N SER A 140 -13.35 3.51 -2.78
CA SER A 140 -14.68 3.07 -2.36
C SER A 140 -15.80 3.85 -3.07
N HIS A 141 -15.68 5.18 -3.11
CA HIS A 141 -16.58 6.09 -3.81
C HIS A 141 -15.91 7.43 -4.13
N SER A 142 -16.63 8.29 -4.85
CA SER A 142 -16.11 9.56 -5.38
C SER A 142 -16.27 10.75 -4.43
N ASP A 143 -16.45 10.53 -3.13
CA ASP A 143 -16.45 11.66 -2.18
C ASP A 143 -15.01 12.10 -1.91
N VAL A 144 -14.83 13.41 -1.85
CA VAL A 144 -13.51 14.06 -1.92
C VAL A 144 -12.60 13.63 -0.77
N ASP A 145 -13.16 13.37 0.40
CA ASP A 145 -12.47 12.91 1.60
C ASP A 145 -12.05 11.44 1.55
N HIS A 146 -12.42 10.67 0.52
CA HIS A 146 -11.94 9.29 0.35
C HIS A 146 -10.80 9.18 -0.66
N TYR A 147 -10.86 9.89 -1.79
CA TYR A 147 -9.90 9.65 -2.88
C TYR A 147 -8.88 10.76 -3.11
N LYS A 148 -9.14 12.01 -2.67
CA LYS A 148 -8.34 13.16 -3.13
C LYS A 148 -6.88 13.07 -2.68
N GLY A 149 -6.61 12.41 -1.55
CA GLY A 149 -5.27 12.12 -1.06
C GLY A 149 -4.43 11.29 -2.03
N PHE A 150 -5.06 10.48 -2.89
CA PHE A 150 -4.36 9.76 -3.96
C PHE A 150 -3.66 10.69 -4.95
N GLN A 151 -4.08 11.96 -5.09
CA GLN A 151 -3.36 12.90 -5.93
C GLN A 151 -1.89 13.06 -5.50
N TYR A 152 -1.62 13.06 -4.19
CA TYR A 152 -0.26 13.14 -3.66
C TYR A 152 0.48 11.81 -3.79
N VAL A 153 -0.25 10.69 -3.63
CA VAL A 153 0.33 9.35 -3.75
C VAL A 153 0.72 9.05 -5.20
N PHE A 154 -0.10 9.40 -6.18
CA PHE A 154 0.21 9.22 -7.61
C PHE A 154 1.31 10.16 -8.12
N ASP A 155 1.48 11.35 -7.51
CA ASP A 155 2.64 12.21 -7.78
C ASP A 155 3.95 11.66 -7.23
N ASN A 156 3.88 10.76 -6.24
CA ASN A 156 5.06 10.19 -5.64
C ASN A 156 5.74 9.22 -6.62
N LYS A 157 6.76 9.71 -7.33
CA LYS A 157 7.53 8.94 -8.31
C LYS A 157 8.10 7.61 -7.80
N PHE A 158 8.20 7.43 -6.47
CA PHE A 158 8.74 6.21 -5.88
C PHE A 158 7.71 5.12 -5.65
N ILE A 159 6.42 5.44 -5.79
CA ILE A 159 5.31 4.52 -5.63
C ILE A 159 4.69 4.29 -7.00
N LYS A 160 4.58 3.03 -7.41
CA LYS A 160 3.99 2.64 -8.70
C LYS A 160 2.75 1.80 -8.45
N PHE A 161 1.82 1.83 -9.39
CA PHE A 161 0.54 1.14 -9.28
C PHE A 161 0.32 0.22 -10.47
N ALA A 162 -0.11 -1.01 -10.20
CA ALA A 162 -0.46 -1.98 -11.23
C ALA A 162 -1.96 -1.97 -11.54
N ARG A 163 -2.79 -1.80 -10.51
CA ARG A 163 -4.26 -1.84 -10.63
C ARG A 163 -4.91 -0.75 -9.77
N LEU A 164 -6.04 -0.22 -10.25
CA LEU A 164 -6.94 0.63 -9.49
C LEU A 164 -8.36 0.07 -9.59
N TYR A 165 -8.93 -0.30 -8.44
CA TYR A 165 -10.32 -0.74 -8.33
C TYR A 165 -11.26 0.41 -7.97
N HIS A 166 -12.47 0.38 -8.51
CA HIS A 166 -13.52 1.37 -8.26
C HIS A 166 -14.91 0.73 -8.39
N ASN A 167 -15.95 1.44 -7.97
CA ASN A 167 -17.35 0.96 -7.95
C ASN A 167 -18.15 1.25 -9.24
N GLY A 168 -17.48 1.59 -10.35
CA GLY A 168 -18.12 1.99 -11.60
C GLY A 168 -18.78 3.39 -11.66
N LEU A 169 -19.02 4.04 -10.51
CA LEU A 169 -19.58 5.39 -10.41
C LEU A 169 -18.46 6.43 -10.48
N VAL A 170 -18.27 7.02 -11.65
CA VAL A 170 -17.14 7.92 -11.90
C VAL A 170 -17.60 9.36 -11.97
N GLU A 171 -17.38 10.11 -10.88
CA GLU A 171 -17.74 11.53 -10.80
C GLU A 171 -17.05 12.35 -11.90
N ARG A 172 -17.86 13.12 -12.62
CA ARG A 172 -17.42 14.00 -13.71
C ARG A 172 -18.32 15.25 -13.86
N PRO A 173 -17.83 16.31 -14.51
CA PRO A 173 -18.64 17.47 -14.90
C PRO A 173 -19.79 17.07 -15.83
N GLY A 174 -20.91 17.79 -15.73
CA GLY A 174 -22.08 17.61 -16.60
C GLY A 174 -23.39 17.43 -15.84
N PRO A 175 -24.52 17.29 -16.55
CA PRO A 175 -25.84 17.09 -15.95
C PRO A 175 -25.98 15.74 -15.24
N GLU A 176 -25.19 14.74 -15.64
CA GLU A 176 -25.22 13.37 -15.14
C GLU A 176 -23.85 13.02 -14.52
N PRO A 177 -23.54 13.56 -13.33
CA PRO A 177 -22.18 13.53 -12.80
C PRO A 177 -21.67 12.12 -12.48
N LEU A 178 -22.55 11.15 -12.26
CA LEU A 178 -22.17 9.77 -11.95
C LEU A 178 -22.48 8.78 -13.08
N GLY A 179 -23.22 9.21 -14.11
CA GLY A 179 -23.74 8.36 -15.17
C GLY A 179 -25.21 8.64 -15.49
N THR A 180 -25.67 8.09 -16.62
CA THR A 180 -27.06 8.17 -17.05
C THR A 180 -27.99 7.60 -15.99
N THR A 181 -29.14 8.25 -15.80
CA THR A 181 -30.16 7.80 -14.84
C THR A 181 -31.41 7.34 -15.59
N GLU A 182 -31.84 6.11 -15.32
CA GLU A 182 -33.03 5.47 -15.88
C GLU A 182 -33.88 4.93 -14.73
N ASP A 183 -35.16 5.30 -14.68
CA ASP A 183 -36.11 4.88 -13.65
C ASP A 183 -35.63 5.09 -12.19
N GLY A 184 -34.83 6.14 -11.97
CA GLY A 184 -34.26 6.47 -10.65
C GLY A 184 -32.97 5.72 -10.29
N TYR A 185 -32.43 4.91 -11.20
CA TYR A 185 -31.19 4.17 -11.04
C TYR A 185 -30.10 4.67 -11.98
N ILE A 186 -28.85 4.67 -11.53
CA ILE A 186 -27.71 5.00 -12.41
C ILE A 186 -27.40 3.78 -13.29
N SER A 187 -27.62 3.90 -14.59
CA SER A 187 -27.35 2.86 -15.60
C SER A 187 -25.98 3.01 -16.28
N GLY A 188 -25.48 4.26 -16.37
CA GLY A 188 -24.27 4.62 -17.12
C GLY A 188 -22.96 4.38 -16.36
N LEU A 189 -22.75 3.15 -15.91
CA LEU A 189 -21.54 2.73 -15.18
C LEU A 189 -20.32 2.62 -16.09
N VAL A 190 -19.14 2.92 -15.53
CA VAL A 190 -17.85 2.68 -16.18
C VAL A 190 -17.37 1.31 -15.74
N GLN A 191 -17.41 0.31 -16.63
CA GLN A 191 -17.16 -1.08 -16.27
C GLN A 191 -15.80 -1.60 -16.74
N THR A 192 -15.28 -1.05 -17.85
CA THR A 192 -14.04 -1.54 -18.47
C THR A 192 -12.87 -0.57 -18.33
N ASN A 193 -11.65 -1.12 -18.40
CA ASN A 193 -10.42 -0.33 -18.42
C ASN A 193 -10.42 0.69 -19.57
N ASP A 194 -10.91 0.31 -20.75
CA ASP A 194 -10.93 1.19 -21.93
C ASP A 194 -11.95 2.32 -21.78
N GLN A 195 -13.13 2.03 -21.23
CA GLN A 195 -14.11 3.06 -20.89
C GLN A 195 -13.52 4.08 -19.90
N MET A 196 -12.86 3.60 -18.84
CA MET A 196 -12.22 4.48 -17.87
C MET A 196 -11.14 5.35 -18.52
N ARG A 197 -10.24 4.74 -19.31
CA ARG A 197 -9.15 5.45 -19.99
C ARG A 197 -9.68 6.50 -20.96
N ALA A 198 -10.69 6.19 -21.76
CA ALA A 198 -11.34 7.15 -22.65
C ALA A 198 -11.96 8.32 -21.87
N LEU A 199 -12.66 8.00 -20.78
CA LEU A 199 -13.36 8.99 -19.96
C LEU A 199 -12.38 9.98 -19.30
N ILE A 200 -11.31 9.49 -18.66
CA ILE A 200 -10.37 10.36 -17.92
C ILE A 200 -9.38 11.07 -18.85
N SER A 201 -9.18 10.56 -20.08
CA SER A 201 -8.34 11.23 -21.07
C SER A 201 -9.03 12.46 -21.68
N ASN A 202 -10.37 12.47 -21.74
CA ASN A 202 -11.14 13.62 -22.19
C ASN A 202 -10.96 14.83 -21.24
N GLU A 203 -10.42 15.93 -21.78
CA GLU A 203 -10.15 17.16 -21.04
C GLU A 203 -11.40 17.84 -20.47
N ASN A 204 -12.55 17.66 -21.12
CA ASN A 204 -13.82 18.21 -20.63
C ASN A 204 -14.21 17.58 -19.29
N ASN A 205 -13.88 16.29 -19.08
CA ASN A 205 -14.11 15.61 -17.80
C ASN A 205 -13.11 16.05 -16.71
N ARG A 206 -12.04 16.75 -17.10
CA ARG A 206 -10.98 17.26 -16.22
C ARG A 206 -11.01 18.77 -16.07
N SER A 207 -12.10 19.44 -16.38
CA SER A 207 -12.26 20.88 -16.20
C SER A 207 -13.60 21.23 -15.53
N GLY A 208 -13.66 22.34 -14.79
CA GLY A 208 -14.88 22.76 -14.09
C GLY A 208 -15.18 22.02 -12.77
N SER A 209 -16.40 22.21 -12.26
CA SER A 209 -16.89 21.57 -11.03
C SER A 209 -17.02 20.05 -11.21
N ARG A 210 -16.82 19.27 -10.14
CA ARG A 210 -16.85 17.79 -10.15
C ARG A 210 -15.81 17.12 -11.06
N SER A 211 -14.77 17.85 -11.47
CA SER A 211 -13.67 17.30 -12.30
C SER A 211 -12.56 16.63 -11.50
N THR A 212 -12.55 16.79 -10.18
CA THR A 212 -11.44 16.38 -9.31
C THR A 212 -11.21 14.87 -9.34
N TYR A 213 -12.26 14.08 -9.43
CA TYR A 213 -12.17 12.62 -9.50
C TYR A 213 -11.44 12.18 -10.78
N CYS A 214 -11.94 12.60 -11.94
CA CYS A 214 -11.31 12.35 -13.24
C CYS A 214 -9.86 12.87 -13.32
N LYS A 215 -9.56 14.04 -12.74
CA LYS A 215 -8.18 14.57 -12.65
C LYS A 215 -7.28 13.62 -11.86
N THR A 216 -7.77 13.08 -10.75
CA THR A 216 -7.01 12.17 -9.87
C THR A 216 -6.73 10.85 -10.57
N LEU A 217 -7.73 10.25 -11.24
CA LEU A 217 -7.55 9.01 -12.00
C LEU A 217 -6.63 9.20 -13.21
N TYR A 218 -6.75 10.32 -13.93
CA TYR A 218 -5.85 10.63 -15.05
C TYR A 218 -4.40 10.80 -14.58
N LYS A 219 -4.19 11.34 -13.37
CA LYS A 219 -2.87 11.42 -12.74
C LYS A 219 -2.27 10.04 -12.48
N ALA A 220 -3.09 9.09 -12.01
CA ALA A 220 -2.69 7.68 -11.86
C ALA A 220 -2.20 7.11 -13.20
N LEU A 221 -2.99 7.30 -14.27
CA LEU A 221 -2.65 6.87 -15.63
C LEU A 221 -1.36 7.52 -16.16
N LYS A 222 -1.17 8.83 -15.94
CA LYS A 222 0.06 9.53 -16.37
C LYS A 222 1.30 9.05 -15.63
N ALA A 223 1.18 8.77 -14.33
CA ALA A 223 2.28 8.26 -13.51
C ALA A 223 2.58 6.76 -13.77
N ASN A 224 1.58 6.01 -14.24
CA ASN A 224 1.61 4.57 -14.46
C ASN A 224 0.87 4.21 -15.77
N PRO A 225 1.52 4.33 -16.95
CA PRO A 225 0.85 4.15 -18.24
C PRO A 225 0.14 2.79 -18.41
N ASP A 226 0.67 1.76 -17.75
CA ASP A 226 0.19 0.38 -17.82
C ASP A 226 -0.86 0.01 -16.76
N ILE A 227 -1.24 0.96 -15.88
CA ILE A 227 -2.21 0.71 -14.80
C ILE A 227 -3.55 0.20 -15.33
N GLN A 228 -4.08 -0.86 -14.73
CA GLN A 228 -5.38 -1.40 -15.11
C GLN A 228 -6.47 -0.84 -14.21
N PHE A 229 -7.49 -0.23 -14.80
CA PHE A 229 -8.71 0.17 -14.09
C PHE A 229 -9.71 -0.97 -14.11
N LYS A 230 -10.26 -1.30 -12.94
CA LYS A 230 -11.18 -2.42 -12.74
C LYS A 230 -12.40 -1.95 -11.96
N SER A 231 -13.57 -2.00 -12.58
CA SER A 231 -14.81 -1.87 -11.84
C SER A 231 -15.06 -3.14 -11.05
N LEU A 232 -15.55 -3.02 -9.82
CA LEU A 232 -15.98 -4.14 -9.00
C LEU A 232 -17.51 -4.24 -9.00
N ALA A 233 -18.00 -5.47 -9.09
CA ALA A 233 -19.39 -5.83 -9.00
C ALA A 233 -19.57 -7.01 -8.03
N ARG A 234 -20.81 -7.29 -7.64
CA ARG A 234 -21.09 -8.34 -6.64
C ARG A 234 -20.71 -9.73 -7.17
N GLU A 235 -20.90 -9.95 -8.46
CA GLU A 235 -20.59 -11.17 -9.19
C GLU A 235 -19.10 -11.49 -9.26
N ASP A 236 -18.21 -10.52 -8.99
CA ASP A 236 -16.77 -10.78 -8.96
C ASP A 236 -16.37 -11.67 -7.77
N ASP A 237 -17.10 -11.54 -6.64
CA ASP A 237 -16.85 -12.18 -5.34
C ASP A 237 -15.49 -11.84 -4.71
N PHE A 238 -14.40 -12.08 -5.45
CA PHE A 238 -13.03 -11.78 -5.11
C PHE A 238 -12.36 -10.90 -6.17
N ILE A 239 -11.46 -10.03 -5.72
CA ILE A 239 -10.59 -9.29 -6.61
C ILE A 239 -9.51 -10.20 -7.22
N GLU A 240 -9.02 -9.84 -8.40
CA GLU A 240 -8.03 -10.63 -9.15
C GLU A 240 -6.78 -10.92 -8.30
N GLY A 241 -6.51 -12.22 -8.08
CA GLY A 241 -5.36 -12.67 -7.30
C GLY A 241 -5.61 -12.79 -5.79
N PHE A 242 -6.85 -12.71 -5.31
CA PHE A 242 -7.22 -12.84 -3.89
C PHE A 242 -8.43 -13.76 -3.63
N ASN A 243 -8.59 -14.81 -4.43
CA ASN A 243 -9.70 -15.76 -4.27
C ASN A 243 -9.47 -16.74 -3.10
N ASP A 244 -10.52 -17.48 -2.75
CA ASP A 244 -10.56 -18.50 -1.70
C ASP A 244 -9.64 -19.72 -1.93
N THR A 245 -9.11 -19.88 -3.14
CA THR A 245 -8.13 -20.93 -3.47
C THR A 245 -6.68 -20.49 -3.28
N ASN A 246 -6.43 -19.20 -3.07
CA ASN A 246 -5.08 -18.73 -2.85
C ASN A 246 -4.54 -19.24 -1.52
N ARG A 247 -3.30 -19.73 -1.55
CA ARG A 247 -2.59 -20.23 -0.37
C ARG A 247 -1.30 -19.45 -0.20
N VAL A 248 -1.07 -18.93 1.00
CA VAL A 248 0.18 -18.25 1.33
C VAL A 248 0.85 -18.96 2.49
N ASN A 249 2.06 -19.45 2.27
CA ASN A 249 2.81 -20.28 3.23
C ASN A 249 2.02 -21.54 3.68
N ASP A 250 1.40 -22.24 2.72
CA ASP A 250 0.56 -23.43 2.94
C ASP A 250 -0.65 -23.21 3.87
N LYS A 251 -1.06 -21.95 4.05
CA LYS A 251 -2.25 -21.58 4.79
C LYS A 251 -3.30 -21.02 3.84
N GLU A 252 -4.56 -21.37 4.12
CA GLU A 252 -5.73 -20.71 3.55
C GLU A 252 -5.84 -19.27 4.05
#